data_AF-A0A7X2NGV5-F1
#
_entry.id   AF-A0A7X2NGV5-F1
#
_cell.length_a   1.000
_cell.length_b   1.000
_cell.length_c   1.000
_cell.angle_alpha   90.00
_cell.angle_beta   90.00
_cell.angle_gamma   90.00
#
_symmetry.space_group_name_H-M   'P 1'
#
loop_
_entity.id
_entity.type
_entity.pdbx_description
1 polymer ?
#
loop_
_entity_poly.entity_id
_entity_poly.type
_entity_poly.pdbx_seq_one_letter_code
_entity_poly.pdbx_strand_id
1 'polypeptide(L)'
;MMRRLLEVIAKDLDIKQGKNESTSDWKARTAYSAAGKMALGSMWDEQEDNVNISVQHFRDRAEQELTALCKVDHDVTKLADVINEMVEEIYDIYLNCGFIYHSAYRIAPCEEKKVQIGNLSFVRSCGLQEKLQVCGLGLYKTYAMGKYTKAKSLEELYQLQTAPYDQFFEKLIKDTVWQETTSMNGVEYLRIRRSTYDSYWQYSPDEDVVSLMRMGKEGQKSYYFYKKEGAAIYYCPLPNWVSNHLGFRYAANWVLKKRGTLLPTLYSIDGGLVRLQIQYLYPPNILNFVKLYTWPESMKEINDFNRITKLDVFQIIQQTLEPLGFQFKERK
;
A
#
# COMPACT_ATOMS: atom_id res chain seq x y z
N MET A 1 35.04 -10.79 -7.96
CA MET A 1 33.87 -11.07 -8.82
C MET A 1 32.52 -10.77 -8.12
N MET A 2 32.44 -10.67 -6.78
CA MET A 2 31.19 -10.40 -6.01
C MET A 2 30.69 -8.93 -5.98
N ARG A 3 31.46 -7.91 -6.39
CA ARG A 3 31.12 -6.48 -6.17
C ARG A 3 29.99 -5.91 -7.05
N ARG A 4 29.31 -6.72 -7.87
CA ARG A 4 28.27 -6.27 -8.81
C ARG A 4 26.98 -7.09 -8.76
N LEU A 5 26.77 -7.93 -7.74
CA LEU A 5 25.59 -8.79 -7.66
C LEU A 5 24.28 -7.99 -7.76
N LEU A 6 24.14 -6.94 -6.94
CA LEU A 6 22.95 -6.08 -6.97
C LEU A 6 22.79 -5.31 -8.29
N GLU A 7 23.88 -4.99 -8.99
CA GLU A 7 23.81 -4.36 -10.32
C GLU A 7 23.25 -5.34 -11.38
N VAL A 8 23.65 -6.62 -11.30
CA VAL A 8 23.13 -7.67 -12.18
C VAL A 8 21.65 -7.93 -11.89
N ILE A 9 21.29 -8.07 -10.61
CA ILE A 9 19.89 -8.22 -10.19
C ILE A 9 19.06 -7.03 -10.65
N ALA A 10 19.55 -5.80 -10.43
CA ALA A 10 18.87 -4.59 -10.87
C ALA A 10 18.63 -4.58 -12.39
N LYS A 11 19.62 -5.00 -13.19
CA LYS A 11 19.47 -5.12 -14.64
C LYS A 11 18.41 -6.16 -15.02
N ASP A 12 18.36 -7.30 -14.34
CA ASP A 12 17.39 -8.35 -14.62
C ASP A 12 15.96 -8.00 -14.23
N LEU A 13 15.79 -7.18 -13.18
CA LEU A 13 14.50 -6.66 -12.73
C LEU A 13 14.11 -5.32 -13.37
N ASP A 14 14.98 -4.75 -14.22
CA ASP A 14 14.87 -3.41 -14.83
C ASP A 14 14.73 -2.27 -13.80
N ILE A 15 15.47 -2.37 -12.70
CA ILE A 15 15.47 -1.38 -11.61
C ILE A 15 16.60 -0.38 -11.85
N LYS A 16 16.29 0.76 -12.47
CA LYS A 16 17.27 1.82 -12.80
C LYS A 16 17.44 2.80 -11.65
N GLN A 17 18.68 3.17 -11.33
CA GLN A 17 19.00 4.22 -10.35
C GLN A 17 18.40 5.58 -10.77
N GLY A 18 17.84 6.31 -9.80
CA GLY A 18 17.34 7.68 -10.00
C GLY A 18 18.45 8.69 -10.24
N LYS A 19 18.11 9.87 -10.78
CA LYS A 19 19.11 10.88 -11.13
C LYS A 19 19.83 11.43 -9.89
N ASN A 20 19.09 11.69 -8.80
CA ASN A 20 19.64 12.16 -7.53
C ASN A 20 19.60 11.09 -6.43
N GLU A 21 19.39 9.82 -6.80
CA GLU A 21 19.33 8.71 -5.85
C GLU A 21 20.74 8.20 -5.51
N SER A 22 21.02 8.02 -4.21
CA SER A 22 22.29 7.43 -3.80
C SER A 22 22.40 5.96 -4.25
N THR A 23 23.62 5.50 -4.53
CA THR A 23 23.85 4.09 -4.89
C THR A 23 23.37 3.13 -3.82
N SER A 24 23.52 3.51 -2.54
CA SER A 24 23.06 2.70 -1.40
C SER A 24 21.53 2.61 -1.32
N ASP A 25 20.79 3.68 -1.62
CA ASP A 25 19.32 3.62 -1.64
C ASP A 25 18.81 2.81 -2.83
N TRP A 26 19.40 2.99 -4.01
CA TRP A 26 19.09 2.19 -5.20
C TRP A 26 19.34 0.70 -4.98
N LYS A 27 20.49 0.34 -4.42
CA LYS A 27 20.82 -1.04 -4.08
C LYS A 27 19.88 -1.61 -3.02
N ALA A 28 19.49 -0.81 -2.03
CA ALA A 28 18.55 -1.25 -1.00
C ALA A 28 17.17 -1.59 -1.55
N ARG A 29 16.59 -0.74 -2.42
CA ARG A 29 15.30 -1.06 -3.05
C ARG A 29 15.40 -2.21 -4.06
N THR A 30 16.57 -2.40 -4.67
CA THR A 30 16.85 -3.57 -5.50
C THR A 30 16.82 -4.84 -4.65
N ALA A 31 17.49 -4.84 -3.50
CA ALA A 31 17.50 -5.98 -2.56
C ALA A 31 16.09 -6.34 -2.07
N TYR A 32 15.28 -5.33 -1.71
CA TYR A 32 13.87 -5.53 -1.33
C TYR A 32 13.04 -6.17 -2.44
N SER A 33 13.16 -5.67 -3.67
CA SER A 33 12.43 -6.22 -4.83
C SER A 33 12.87 -7.65 -5.14
N ALA A 34 14.17 -7.92 -4.99
CA ALA A 34 14.75 -9.25 -5.19
C ALA A 34 14.20 -10.24 -4.15
N ALA A 35 14.23 -9.87 -2.87
CA ALA A 35 13.68 -10.67 -1.78
C ALA A 35 12.18 -10.96 -1.98
N GLY A 36 11.40 -9.95 -2.36
CA GLY A 36 10.00 -10.11 -2.70
C GLY A 36 9.76 -11.07 -3.85
N LYS A 37 10.58 -11.02 -4.90
CA LYS A 37 10.48 -11.93 -6.05
C LYS A 37 10.91 -13.35 -5.68
N MET A 38 11.94 -13.50 -4.84
CA MET A 38 12.41 -14.80 -4.34
C MET A 38 11.38 -15.46 -3.44
N ALA A 39 10.74 -14.70 -2.55
CA ALA A 39 9.64 -15.19 -1.71
C ALA A 39 8.43 -15.60 -2.55
N LEU A 40 8.06 -14.81 -3.57
CA LEU A 40 7.01 -15.22 -4.49
C LEU A 40 7.39 -16.51 -5.25
N GLY A 41 8.66 -16.65 -5.64
CA GLY A 41 9.18 -17.85 -6.30
C GLY A 41 9.13 -19.12 -5.45
N SER A 42 9.27 -19.01 -4.11
CA SER A 42 9.21 -20.19 -3.23
C SER A 42 7.84 -20.84 -3.14
N MET A 43 6.80 -20.20 -3.70
CA MET A 43 5.48 -20.78 -3.87
C MET A 43 5.47 -22.04 -4.76
N TRP A 44 6.54 -22.26 -5.53
CA TRP A 44 6.74 -23.41 -6.40
C TRP A 44 7.87 -24.35 -5.93
N ASP A 45 8.39 -24.17 -4.72
CA ASP A 45 9.36 -25.11 -4.16
C ASP A 45 8.67 -26.47 -3.95
N GLU A 46 9.29 -27.56 -4.43
CA GLU A 46 8.76 -28.91 -4.27
C GLU A 46 8.75 -29.29 -2.77
N GLN A 47 7.58 -29.67 -2.26
CA GLN A 47 7.46 -30.35 -0.96
C GLN A 47 7.21 -31.84 -1.19
N GLU A 48 7.83 -32.69 -0.36
CA GLU A 48 7.76 -34.15 -0.45
C GLU A 48 6.31 -34.70 -0.48
N ASP A 49 5.36 -33.98 0.12
CA ASP A 49 3.96 -34.44 0.31
C ASP A 49 2.91 -33.67 -0.52
N ASN A 50 3.30 -32.88 -1.53
CA ASN A 50 2.36 -32.11 -2.35
C ASN A 50 1.46 -31.15 -1.53
N VAL A 51 1.95 -30.72 -0.36
CA VAL A 51 1.26 -29.83 0.57
C VAL A 51 1.55 -28.37 0.19
N ASN A 52 0.54 -27.52 0.28
CA ASN A 52 0.68 -26.07 0.14
C ASN A 52 1.83 -25.52 1.00
N ILE A 53 2.53 -24.51 0.50
CA ILE A 53 3.65 -23.87 1.18
C ILE A 53 3.19 -23.26 2.52
N SER A 54 4.03 -23.32 3.55
CA SER A 54 3.72 -22.67 4.83
C SER A 54 3.99 -21.16 4.74
N VAL A 55 3.22 -20.37 5.50
CA VAL A 55 3.48 -18.92 5.62
C VAL A 55 4.91 -18.66 6.09
N GLN A 56 5.43 -19.51 6.98
CA GLN A 56 6.80 -19.39 7.49
C GLN A 56 7.84 -19.63 6.38
N HIS A 57 7.67 -20.64 5.52
CA HIS A 57 8.59 -20.91 4.42
C HIS A 57 8.74 -19.71 3.46
N PHE A 58 7.62 -19.03 3.17
CA PHE A 58 7.63 -17.81 2.36
C PHE A 58 8.45 -16.69 3.02
N ARG A 59 8.22 -16.48 4.32
CA ARG A 59 8.92 -15.45 5.12
C ARG A 59 10.41 -15.75 5.26
N ASP A 60 10.74 -17.00 5.57
CA ASP A 60 12.12 -17.49 5.67
C ASP A 60 12.86 -17.26 4.35
N ARG A 61 12.20 -17.46 3.20
CA ARG A 61 12.84 -17.21 1.89
C ARG A 61 13.17 -15.74 1.68
N ALA A 62 12.25 -14.83 2.03
CA ALA A 62 12.50 -13.39 1.96
C ALA A 62 13.65 -12.98 2.91
N GLU A 63 13.62 -13.47 4.15
CA GLU A 63 14.62 -13.19 5.18
C GLU A 63 16.02 -13.68 4.77
N GLN A 64 16.12 -14.91 4.28
CA GLN A 64 17.37 -15.51 3.81
C GLN A 64 17.98 -14.68 2.67
N GLU A 65 17.16 -14.25 1.70
CA GLU A 65 17.63 -13.44 0.57
C GLU A 65 18.14 -12.08 1.06
N LEU A 66 17.38 -11.35 1.88
CA LEU A 66 17.80 -10.06 2.45
C LEU A 66 19.08 -10.20 3.27
N THR A 67 19.14 -11.22 4.13
CA THR A 67 20.30 -11.50 4.99
C THR A 67 21.54 -11.82 4.14
N ALA A 68 21.39 -12.62 3.09
CA ALA A 68 22.48 -12.94 2.18
C ALA A 68 22.99 -11.68 1.45
N LEU A 69 22.08 -10.85 0.93
CA LEU A 69 22.43 -9.59 0.25
C LEU A 69 23.16 -8.62 1.20
N CYS A 70 22.72 -8.51 2.45
CA CYS A 70 23.41 -7.71 3.48
C CYS A 70 24.83 -8.20 3.78
N LYS A 71 25.09 -9.50 3.69
CA LYS A 71 26.42 -10.08 3.93
C LYS A 71 27.39 -9.84 2.77
N VAL A 72 26.89 -9.70 1.54
CA VAL A 72 27.74 -9.62 0.33
C VAL A 72 27.95 -8.20 -0.20
N ASP A 73 27.09 -7.24 0.17
CA ASP A 73 27.19 -5.85 -0.27
C ASP A 73 27.03 -4.85 0.90
N HIS A 74 28.08 -4.09 1.19
CA HIS A 74 28.09 -3.13 2.31
C HIS A 74 27.06 -2.00 2.12
N ASP A 75 26.70 -1.67 0.88
CA ASP A 75 25.76 -0.57 0.61
C ASP A 75 24.34 -0.86 1.14
N VAL A 76 24.03 -2.12 1.46
CA VAL A 76 22.72 -2.55 1.96
C VAL A 76 22.76 -3.13 3.36
N THR A 77 23.89 -3.08 4.08
CA THR A 77 23.95 -3.58 5.48
C THR A 77 22.98 -2.85 6.41
N LYS A 78 22.62 -1.61 6.07
CA LYS A 78 21.59 -0.82 6.78
C LYS A 78 20.20 -1.46 6.82
N LEU A 79 19.94 -2.47 5.98
CA LEU A 79 18.65 -3.18 5.97
C LEU A 79 18.58 -4.22 7.09
N ALA A 80 19.71 -4.65 7.65
CA ALA A 80 19.77 -5.71 8.66
C ALA A 80 18.85 -5.44 9.87
N ASP A 81 18.75 -4.17 10.27
CA ASP A 81 17.95 -3.74 11.41
C ASP A 81 16.42 -3.77 11.15
N VAL A 82 16.01 -3.91 9.89
CA VAL A 82 14.60 -3.83 9.47
C VAL A 82 14.14 -5.00 8.61
N ILE A 83 14.90 -6.11 8.57
CA ILE A 83 14.57 -7.29 7.77
C ILE A 83 13.21 -7.86 8.17
N ASN A 84 12.92 -7.95 9.47
CA ASN A 84 11.68 -8.53 9.96
C ASN A 84 10.46 -7.71 9.52
N GLU A 85 10.53 -6.39 9.64
CA GLU A 85 9.49 -5.47 9.17
C GLU A 85 9.30 -5.56 7.65
N MET A 86 10.39 -5.69 6.88
CA MET A 86 10.33 -5.88 5.44
C MET A 86 9.67 -7.20 5.05
N VAL A 87 10.02 -8.29 5.73
CA VAL A 87 9.46 -9.63 5.45
C VAL A 87 7.96 -9.66 5.70
N GLU A 88 7.51 -9.08 6.82
CA GLU A 88 6.07 -8.95 7.10
C GLU A 88 5.39 -8.01 6.10
N GLU A 89 5.99 -6.86 5.73
CA GLU A 89 5.43 -5.98 4.70
C GLU A 89 5.29 -6.68 3.35
N ILE A 90 6.31 -7.43 2.91
CA ILE A 90 6.30 -8.19 1.66
C ILE A 90 5.14 -9.20 1.66
N TYR A 91 5.04 -9.99 2.73
CA TYR A 91 3.96 -10.97 2.88
C TYR A 91 2.59 -10.30 2.85
N ASP A 92 2.39 -9.25 3.63
CA ASP A 92 1.13 -8.52 3.74
C ASP A 92 0.73 -7.89 2.40
N ILE A 93 1.66 -7.30 1.66
CA ILE A 93 1.37 -6.70 0.35
C ILE A 93 0.89 -7.79 -0.62
N TYR A 94 1.60 -8.92 -0.73
CA TYR A 94 1.19 -9.99 -1.65
C TYR A 94 -0.13 -10.64 -1.27
N LEU A 95 -0.36 -10.86 0.03
CA LEU A 95 -1.64 -11.36 0.54
C LEU A 95 -2.79 -10.40 0.18
N ASN A 96 -2.64 -9.12 0.55
CA ASN A 96 -3.69 -8.12 0.37
C ASN A 96 -3.91 -7.71 -1.09
N CYS A 97 -2.93 -7.92 -1.98
CA CYS A 97 -3.07 -7.70 -3.42
C CYS A 97 -3.51 -8.96 -4.18
N GLY A 98 -3.79 -10.07 -3.47
CA GLY A 98 -4.32 -11.29 -4.06
C GLY A 98 -3.32 -12.08 -4.92
N PHE A 99 -2.01 -11.99 -4.64
CA PHE A 99 -1.01 -12.87 -5.23
C PHE A 99 -1.03 -14.27 -4.61
N ILE A 100 -1.56 -14.38 -3.39
CA ILE A 100 -1.50 -15.57 -2.57
C ILE A 100 -2.90 -15.89 -2.05
N TYR A 101 -3.33 -17.15 -2.22
CA TYR A 101 -4.46 -17.69 -1.47
C TYR A 101 -3.97 -18.22 -0.13
N HIS A 102 -4.73 -18.02 0.93
CA HIS A 102 -4.33 -18.41 2.27
C HIS A 102 -5.37 -19.33 2.94
N SER A 103 -4.89 -20.24 3.76
CA SER A 103 -5.63 -20.95 4.79
C SER A 103 -4.82 -20.93 6.09
N ALA A 104 -5.25 -21.61 7.15
CA ALA A 104 -4.53 -21.62 8.41
C ALA A 104 -3.06 -22.08 8.21
N TYR A 105 -2.12 -21.15 8.40
CA TYR A 105 -0.66 -21.34 8.29
C TYR A 105 -0.14 -21.78 6.91
N ARG A 106 -0.99 -21.79 5.87
CA ARG A 106 -0.66 -22.33 4.54
C ARG A 106 -1.07 -21.36 3.44
N ILE A 107 -0.33 -21.39 2.35
CA ILE A 107 -0.49 -20.50 1.21
C ILE A 107 -0.34 -21.24 -0.11
N ALA A 108 -1.04 -20.77 -1.13
CA ALA A 108 -0.98 -21.29 -2.50
C ALA A 108 -0.89 -20.13 -3.52
N PRO A 109 -0.19 -20.31 -4.65
CA PRO A 109 -0.11 -19.27 -5.68
C PRO A 109 -1.50 -19.03 -6.29
N CYS A 110 -1.81 -17.79 -6.64
CA CYS A 110 -3.04 -17.49 -7.37
C CYS A 110 -2.91 -17.77 -8.88
N GLU A 111 -4.05 -17.90 -9.56
CA GLU A 111 -4.05 -18.01 -11.02
C GLU A 111 -3.49 -16.73 -11.65
N GLU A 112 -2.60 -16.89 -12.63
CA GLU A 112 -2.07 -15.77 -13.40
C GLU A 112 -3.20 -14.97 -14.06
N LYS A 113 -3.25 -13.68 -13.72
CA LYS A 113 -4.09 -12.68 -14.39
C LYS A 113 -3.24 -11.50 -14.85
N LYS A 114 -3.60 -10.94 -15.99
CA LYS A 114 -2.88 -9.84 -16.64
C LYS A 114 -3.86 -8.78 -17.13
N VAL A 115 -3.45 -7.51 -17.04
CA VAL A 115 -4.13 -6.37 -17.66
C VAL A 115 -3.13 -5.49 -18.41
N GLN A 116 -3.43 -5.18 -19.66
CA GLN A 116 -2.66 -4.23 -20.46
C GLN A 116 -3.27 -2.82 -20.34
N ILE A 117 -2.45 -1.84 -19.97
CA ILE A 117 -2.81 -0.42 -19.99
C ILE A 117 -1.69 0.34 -20.71
N GLY A 118 -2.02 0.96 -21.85
CA GLY A 118 -1.02 1.59 -22.70
C GLY A 118 0.01 0.58 -23.20
N ASN A 119 1.29 0.82 -22.91
CA ASN A 119 2.43 -0.05 -23.22
C ASN A 119 2.83 -1.00 -22.08
N LEU A 120 2.16 -0.96 -20.92
CA LEU A 120 2.46 -1.80 -19.76
C LEU A 120 1.43 -2.91 -19.57
N SER A 121 1.89 -4.15 -19.39
CA SER A 121 1.08 -5.28 -18.91
C SER A 121 1.39 -5.53 -17.45
N PHE A 122 0.41 -5.31 -16.59
CA PHE A 122 0.48 -5.64 -15.17
C PHE A 122 0.13 -7.12 -14.97
N VAL A 123 0.81 -7.78 -14.04
CA VAL A 123 0.73 -9.23 -13.83
C VAL A 123 0.49 -9.52 -12.36
N ARG A 124 -0.54 -10.33 -12.07
CA ARG A 124 -0.83 -10.87 -10.73
C ARG A 124 -0.60 -12.38 -10.78
N SER A 125 0.45 -12.84 -10.10
CA SER A 125 1.06 -14.17 -10.24
C SER A 125 1.58 -14.47 -11.65
N CYS A 126 2.69 -15.21 -11.76
CA CYS A 126 3.29 -15.57 -13.04
C CYS A 126 3.88 -16.97 -12.99
N GLY A 127 3.96 -17.63 -14.15
CA GLY A 127 4.79 -18.82 -14.30
C GLY A 127 6.28 -18.47 -14.14
N LEU A 128 7.05 -19.37 -13.51
CA LEU A 128 8.48 -19.20 -13.19
C LEU A 128 9.39 -18.82 -14.39
N GLN A 129 8.95 -19.08 -15.62
CA GLN A 129 9.76 -18.91 -16.83
C GLN A 129 9.66 -17.53 -17.48
N GLU A 130 8.68 -16.68 -17.11
CA GLU A 130 8.52 -15.38 -17.75
C GLU A 130 9.50 -14.34 -17.19
N LYS A 131 10.32 -13.73 -18.07
CA LYS A 131 11.13 -12.56 -17.70
C LYS A 131 10.22 -11.33 -17.55
N LEU A 132 9.96 -10.94 -16.30
CA LEU A 132 9.15 -9.80 -15.88
C LEU A 132 10.01 -8.69 -15.25
N GLN A 133 9.60 -7.45 -15.47
CA GLN A 133 10.12 -6.25 -14.81
C GLN A 133 9.46 -6.10 -13.44
N VAL A 134 10.14 -5.41 -12.52
CA VAL A 134 9.65 -5.17 -11.16
C VAL A 134 9.66 -3.68 -10.82
N CYS A 135 8.61 -3.23 -10.14
CA CYS A 135 8.53 -1.92 -9.49
C CYS A 135 7.87 -2.11 -8.13
N GLY A 136 8.56 -1.76 -7.03
CA GLY A 136 8.18 -2.23 -5.70
C GLY A 136 8.29 -3.76 -5.61
N LEU A 137 7.14 -4.40 -5.36
CA LEU A 137 6.92 -5.85 -5.43
C LEU A 137 6.07 -6.24 -6.66
N GLY A 138 5.55 -5.24 -7.37
CA GLY A 138 4.63 -5.40 -8.48
C GLY A 138 5.34 -5.88 -9.74
N LEU A 139 4.74 -6.89 -10.37
CA LEU A 139 5.23 -7.48 -11.60
C LEU A 139 4.58 -6.81 -12.80
N TYR A 140 5.37 -6.53 -13.83
CA TYR A 140 4.85 -6.01 -15.09
C TYR A 140 5.79 -6.30 -16.26
N LYS A 141 5.33 -5.99 -17.47
CA LYS A 141 6.14 -6.08 -18.68
C LYS A 141 5.74 -5.03 -19.70
N THR A 142 6.74 -4.52 -20.42
CA THR A 142 6.52 -3.60 -21.52
C THR A 142 6.24 -4.38 -22.80
N TYR A 143 5.11 -4.10 -23.45
CA TYR A 143 4.74 -4.70 -24.74
C TYR A 143 4.40 -3.62 -25.77
N ALA A 144 4.64 -3.93 -27.05
CA ALA A 144 3.93 -3.25 -28.13
C ALA A 144 2.43 -3.56 -28.00
N MET A 145 1.57 -2.58 -28.28
CA MET A 145 0.11 -2.68 -28.08
C MET A 145 -0.48 -3.96 -28.70
N GLY A 146 -1.47 -4.56 -28.03
CA GLY A 146 -2.31 -5.63 -28.60
C GLY A 146 -2.11 -7.05 -28.06
N LYS A 147 -1.74 -7.23 -26.79
CA LYS A 147 -1.69 -8.58 -26.16
C LYS A 147 -2.94 -8.94 -25.36
N TYR A 148 -3.16 -10.25 -25.25
CA TYR A 148 -4.23 -10.87 -24.48
C TYR A 148 -4.24 -10.39 -23.03
N THR A 149 -5.43 -10.01 -22.57
CA THR A 149 -5.70 -9.45 -21.24
C THR A 149 -6.79 -10.31 -20.60
N LYS A 150 -6.55 -10.81 -19.38
CA LYS A 150 -7.52 -11.65 -18.62
C LYS A 150 -8.41 -10.83 -17.68
N ALA A 151 -7.97 -9.64 -17.26
CA ALA A 151 -8.72 -8.72 -16.40
C ALA A 151 -9.04 -7.43 -17.15
N LYS A 152 -10.22 -6.85 -17.00
CA LYS A 152 -10.63 -5.67 -17.77
C LYS A 152 -9.94 -4.38 -17.32
N SER A 153 -9.48 -4.33 -16.07
CA SER A 153 -8.88 -3.15 -15.48
C SER A 153 -8.00 -3.50 -14.26
N LEU A 154 -7.26 -2.53 -13.72
CA LEU A 154 -6.45 -2.72 -12.51
C LEU A 154 -7.34 -2.91 -11.27
N GLU A 155 -8.50 -2.29 -11.27
CA GLU A 155 -9.51 -2.45 -10.23
C GLU A 155 -10.02 -3.89 -10.16
N GLU A 156 -10.26 -4.53 -11.31
CA GLU A 156 -10.58 -5.96 -11.35
C GLU A 156 -9.38 -6.81 -10.95
N LEU A 157 -8.17 -6.48 -11.43
CA LEU A 157 -6.97 -7.26 -11.16
C LEU A 157 -6.61 -7.27 -9.67
N TYR A 158 -6.71 -6.15 -8.98
CA TYR A 158 -6.31 -6.01 -7.57
C TYR A 158 -7.47 -5.81 -6.61
N GLN A 159 -8.71 -5.99 -7.06
CA GLN A 159 -9.92 -5.79 -6.26
C GLN A 159 -9.93 -4.40 -5.61
N LEU A 160 -9.55 -3.38 -6.38
CA LEU A 160 -9.66 -1.99 -5.96
C LEU A 160 -11.14 -1.64 -5.99
N GLN A 161 -11.86 -2.03 -4.94
CA GLN A 161 -13.29 -1.90 -4.88
C GLN A 161 -13.66 -0.42 -5.01
N THR A 162 -14.37 -0.12 -6.09
CA THR A 162 -14.87 1.21 -6.48
C THR A 162 -16.34 1.38 -6.12
N ALA A 163 -16.95 0.36 -5.50
CA ALA A 163 -18.34 0.40 -5.04
C ALA A 163 -18.56 1.68 -4.22
N PRO A 164 -19.73 2.32 -4.32
CA PRO A 164 -19.90 3.69 -3.86
C PRO A 164 -19.88 3.75 -2.34
N TYR A 165 -18.68 3.80 -1.76
CA TYR A 165 -18.47 4.09 -0.34
C TYR A 165 -19.21 5.38 0.01
N ASP A 166 -19.28 6.32 -0.94
CA ASP A 166 -20.11 7.51 -0.85
C ASP A 166 -21.57 7.16 -0.51
N GLN A 167 -22.23 6.30 -1.28
CA GLN A 167 -23.61 5.87 -1.01
C GLN A 167 -23.72 5.01 0.26
N PHE A 168 -22.73 4.16 0.52
CA PHE A 168 -22.70 3.33 1.72
C PHE A 168 -22.66 4.18 3.00
N PHE A 169 -21.71 5.11 3.09
CA PHE A 169 -21.55 5.98 4.26
C PHE A 169 -22.69 6.99 4.37
N GLU A 170 -23.23 7.48 3.25
CA GLU A 170 -24.43 8.32 3.27
C GLU A 170 -25.65 7.59 3.83
N LYS A 171 -25.88 6.36 3.36
CA LYS A 171 -26.95 5.51 3.90
C LYS A 171 -26.71 5.17 5.36
N LEU A 172 -25.48 4.82 5.72
CA LEU A 172 -25.11 4.50 7.10
C LEU A 172 -25.40 5.69 8.02
N ILE A 173 -24.97 6.90 7.68
CA ILE A 173 -25.25 8.10 8.49
C ILE A 173 -26.74 8.39 8.60
N LYS A 174 -27.51 8.18 7.52
CA LYS A 174 -28.95 8.40 7.50
C LYS A 174 -29.72 7.41 8.38
N ASP A 175 -29.33 6.14 8.35
CA ASP A 175 -30.04 5.04 8.99
C ASP A 175 -29.58 4.81 10.45
N THR A 176 -28.52 5.51 10.89
CA THR A 176 -27.91 5.28 12.20
C THR A 176 -28.64 6.02 13.32
N VAL A 177 -28.79 5.32 14.45
CA VAL A 177 -29.25 5.89 15.73
C VAL A 177 -28.08 6.53 16.46
N TRP A 178 -28.18 7.83 16.69
CA TRP A 178 -27.16 8.61 17.38
C TRP A 178 -27.32 8.51 18.90
N GLN A 179 -26.21 8.29 19.60
CA GLN A 179 -26.14 8.38 21.05
C GLN A 179 -25.71 9.80 21.43
N GLU A 180 -26.31 10.37 22.47
CA GLU A 180 -26.02 11.72 22.94
C GLU A 180 -25.16 11.69 24.22
N THR A 181 -24.19 12.58 24.31
CA THR A 181 -23.48 12.90 25.55
C THR A 181 -23.02 14.35 25.57
N THR A 182 -22.83 14.91 26.76
CA THR A 182 -22.24 16.24 26.96
C THR A 182 -20.77 16.18 27.38
N SER A 183 -20.24 14.98 27.68
CA SER A 183 -18.85 14.81 28.07
C SER A 183 -18.28 13.49 27.58
N MET A 184 -17.03 13.54 27.10
CA MET A 184 -16.22 12.38 26.78
C MET A 184 -14.75 12.69 27.05
N ASN A 185 -14.04 11.73 27.63
CA ASN A 185 -12.62 11.87 27.96
C ASN A 185 -11.76 11.04 27.01
N GLY A 186 -10.56 11.54 26.70
CA GLY A 186 -9.59 10.81 25.86
C GLY A 186 -10.03 10.63 24.42
N VAL A 187 -10.87 11.54 23.91
CA VAL A 187 -11.35 11.52 22.52
C VAL A 187 -10.36 12.25 21.63
N GLU A 188 -10.10 11.65 20.47
CA GLU A 188 -9.38 12.27 19.39
C GLU A 188 -10.29 12.36 18.16
N TYR A 189 -10.30 13.52 17.51
CA TYR A 189 -11.14 13.84 16.35
C TYR A 189 -10.28 13.86 15.09
N LEU A 190 -10.85 13.43 13.97
CA LEU A 190 -10.18 13.52 12.67
C LEU A 190 -9.93 14.99 12.34
N ARG A 191 -8.68 15.34 12.04
CA ARG A 191 -8.34 16.69 11.61
C ARG A 191 -8.84 16.89 10.17
N ILE A 192 -9.93 17.64 10.00
CA ILE A 192 -10.52 17.92 8.68
C ILE A 192 -9.65 18.89 7.87
N ARG A 193 -9.09 19.91 8.52
CA ARG A 193 -8.20 20.91 7.90
C ARG A 193 -6.79 20.73 8.41
N ARG A 194 -5.92 20.19 7.57
CA ARG A 194 -4.57 19.79 7.92
C ARG A 194 -3.53 20.50 7.05
N SER A 195 -2.41 20.86 7.65
CA SER A 195 -1.14 21.09 6.95
C SER A 195 -0.34 19.78 6.84
N THR A 196 0.56 19.68 5.87
CA THR A 196 1.40 18.48 5.64
C THR A 196 2.01 17.88 6.91
N TYR A 197 2.40 18.72 7.87
CA TYR A 197 3.11 18.31 9.08
C TYR A 197 2.21 18.07 10.29
N ASP A 198 0.91 18.35 10.21
CA ASP A 198 0.03 18.15 11.37
C ASP A 198 -0.24 16.67 11.61
N SER A 199 -0.61 16.35 12.85
CA SER A 199 -1.15 15.03 13.21
C SER A 199 -2.47 14.74 12.49
N TYR A 200 -2.71 13.44 12.24
CA TYR A 200 -3.96 12.95 11.65
C TYR A 200 -5.19 13.23 12.54
N TRP A 201 -4.96 13.30 13.86
CA TRP A 201 -5.98 13.47 14.89
C TRP A 201 -5.73 14.71 15.74
N GLN A 202 -6.79 15.31 16.28
CA GLN A 202 -6.77 16.51 17.12
C GLN A 202 -7.69 16.32 18.34
N TYR A 203 -7.55 17.16 19.38
CA TYR A 203 -8.33 17.03 20.61
C TYR A 203 -9.60 17.91 20.65
N SER A 204 -9.82 18.70 19.60
CA SER A 204 -10.98 19.57 19.49
C SER A 204 -11.94 19.04 18.42
N PRO A 205 -13.24 18.90 18.72
CA PRO A 205 -14.24 18.54 17.73
C PRO A 205 -14.47 19.68 16.75
N ASP A 206 -14.79 19.33 15.51
CA ASP A 206 -15.35 20.25 14.54
C ASP A 206 -16.85 20.46 14.84
N GLU A 207 -17.34 21.68 14.64
CA GLU A 207 -18.75 22.05 14.90
C GLU A 207 -19.61 21.91 13.64
N ASP A 208 -20.89 21.56 13.84
CA ASP A 208 -21.92 21.49 12.79
C ASP A 208 -21.57 20.58 11.60
N VAL A 209 -20.70 19.61 11.83
CA VAL A 209 -20.27 18.64 10.81
C VAL A 209 -20.27 17.22 11.35
N VAL A 210 -20.78 16.29 10.53
CA VAL A 210 -20.47 14.87 10.71
C VAL A 210 -18.99 14.64 10.36
N SER A 211 -18.24 14.07 11.29
CA SER A 211 -16.82 13.72 11.16
C SER A 211 -16.51 12.43 11.94
N LEU A 212 -15.24 12.06 12.05
CA LEU A 212 -14.79 10.88 12.76
C LEU A 212 -14.13 11.22 14.09
N MET A 213 -14.37 10.38 15.09
CA MET A 213 -13.63 10.38 16.33
C MET A 213 -13.16 8.97 16.70
N ARG A 214 -12.16 8.90 17.56
CA ARG A 214 -11.65 7.65 18.12
C ARG A 214 -11.42 7.78 19.62
N MET A 215 -11.55 6.67 20.31
CA MET A 215 -11.38 6.56 21.77
C MET A 215 -10.67 5.25 22.12
N GLY A 216 -10.05 5.19 23.30
CA GLY A 216 -9.38 3.99 23.81
C GLY A 216 -7.86 4.10 23.81
N LYS A 217 -7.19 2.98 24.07
CA LYS A 217 -5.72 2.88 24.13
C LYS A 217 -5.13 2.74 22.73
N GLU A 218 -3.87 3.11 22.57
CA GLU A 218 -3.14 2.88 21.32
C GLU A 218 -3.13 1.39 20.97
N GLY A 219 -3.33 1.06 19.69
CA GLY A 219 -3.52 -0.32 19.23
C GLY A 219 -4.90 -0.94 19.52
N GLN A 220 -5.75 -0.28 20.32
CA GLN A 220 -7.12 -0.73 20.66
C GLN A 220 -8.14 0.40 20.55
N LYS A 221 -7.94 1.30 19.59
CA LYS A 221 -8.83 2.44 19.35
C LYS A 221 -10.13 1.96 18.71
N SER A 222 -11.26 2.38 19.29
CA SER A 222 -12.58 2.26 18.67
C SER A 222 -12.93 3.53 17.91
N TYR A 223 -13.57 3.39 16.76
CA TYR A 223 -13.86 4.48 15.84
C TYR A 223 -15.37 4.72 15.72
N TYR A 224 -15.75 5.99 15.66
CA TYR A 224 -17.14 6.44 15.65
C TYR A 224 -17.31 7.58 14.65
N PHE A 225 -18.47 7.66 14.02
CA PHE A 225 -18.92 8.95 13.51
C PHE A 225 -19.41 9.80 14.68
N TYR A 226 -19.20 11.11 14.58
CA TYR A 226 -19.74 12.08 15.52
C TYR A 226 -20.28 13.31 14.79
N LYS A 227 -21.19 14.04 15.43
CA LYS A 227 -21.52 15.43 15.12
C LYS A 227 -21.65 16.20 16.44
N LYS A 228 -21.23 17.46 16.45
CA LYS A 228 -21.36 18.35 17.61
C LYS A 228 -22.41 19.41 17.32
N GLU A 229 -23.36 19.56 18.24
CA GLU A 229 -24.43 20.56 18.19
C GLU A 229 -24.45 21.28 19.55
N GLY A 230 -23.90 22.50 19.60
CA GLY A 230 -23.69 23.21 20.86
C GLY A 230 -22.77 22.44 21.82
N ALA A 231 -23.27 22.15 23.03
CA ALA A 231 -22.54 21.38 24.04
C ALA A 231 -22.71 19.86 23.89
N ALA A 232 -23.66 19.40 23.07
CA ALA A 232 -23.94 17.99 22.88
C ALA A 232 -23.06 17.39 21.78
N ILE A 233 -22.53 16.20 22.04
CA ILE A 233 -21.87 15.34 21.07
C ILE A 233 -22.79 14.17 20.80
N TYR A 234 -23.19 14.04 19.55
CA TYR A 234 -23.90 12.89 19.03
C TYR A 234 -22.89 11.95 18.37
N TYR A 235 -22.94 10.66 18.68
CA TYR A 235 -22.02 9.69 18.10
C TYR A 235 -22.64 8.33 17.82
N CYS A 236 -22.00 7.58 16.91
CA CYS A 236 -22.37 6.22 16.60
C CYS A 236 -21.17 5.38 16.15
N PRO A 237 -21.08 4.10 16.57
CA PRO A 237 -19.96 3.23 16.24
C PRO A 237 -19.88 2.95 14.74
N LEU A 238 -18.65 2.85 14.21
CA LEU A 238 -18.45 2.31 12.87
C LEU A 238 -18.78 0.81 12.85
N PRO A 239 -19.32 0.27 11.73
CA PRO A 239 -19.47 -1.17 11.57
C PRO A 239 -18.14 -1.90 11.75
N ASN A 240 -18.17 -3.11 12.32
CA ASN A 240 -16.96 -3.88 12.67
C ASN A 240 -15.97 -4.03 11.50
N TRP A 241 -16.48 -4.23 10.29
CA TRP A 241 -15.64 -4.37 9.10
C TRP A 241 -14.92 -3.06 8.69
N VAL A 242 -15.46 -1.91 9.09
CA VAL A 242 -14.82 -0.58 8.93
C VAL A 242 -13.92 -0.28 10.13
N SER A 243 -14.27 -0.67 11.36
CA SER A 243 -13.45 -0.35 12.53
C SER A 243 -12.17 -1.19 12.63
N ASN A 244 -12.13 -2.38 12.02
CA ASN A 244 -11.01 -3.31 12.12
C ASN A 244 -9.92 -3.06 11.06
N HIS A 245 -8.69 -3.51 11.32
CA HIS A 245 -7.57 -3.57 10.35
C HIS A 245 -7.39 -2.32 9.47
N LEU A 246 -7.37 -1.13 10.08
CA LEU A 246 -7.22 0.16 9.39
C LEU A 246 -8.39 0.55 8.46
N GLY A 247 -9.52 -0.16 8.52
CA GLY A 247 -10.72 0.13 7.73
C GLY A 247 -11.29 1.52 8.00
N PHE A 248 -10.97 2.16 9.13
CA PHE A 248 -11.44 3.51 9.45
C PHE A 248 -10.99 4.52 8.38
N ARG A 249 -9.91 4.20 7.62
CA ARG A 249 -9.43 5.01 6.51
C ARG A 249 -10.45 5.13 5.37
N TYR A 250 -11.35 4.16 5.17
CA TYR A 250 -12.47 4.31 4.24
C TYR A 250 -13.37 5.47 4.68
N ALA A 251 -13.77 5.48 5.96
CA ALA A 251 -14.61 6.54 6.51
C ALA A 251 -13.86 7.88 6.57
N ALA A 252 -12.58 7.89 6.91
CA ALA A 252 -11.79 9.12 7.00
C ALA A 252 -11.63 9.80 5.63
N ASN A 253 -11.25 9.03 4.60
CA ASN A 253 -11.15 9.54 3.24
C ASN A 253 -12.51 10.00 2.72
N TRP A 254 -13.59 9.29 3.05
CA TRP A 254 -14.95 9.72 2.70
C TRP A 254 -15.32 11.06 3.34
N VAL A 255 -15.12 11.23 4.65
CA VAL A 255 -15.37 12.51 5.36
C VAL A 255 -14.57 13.64 4.71
N LEU A 256 -13.27 13.44 4.50
CA LEU A 256 -12.39 14.47 3.92
C LEU A 256 -12.80 14.82 2.48
N LYS A 257 -13.16 13.82 1.66
CA LYS A 257 -13.63 14.01 0.29
C LYS A 257 -14.94 14.80 0.26
N LYS A 258 -15.92 14.41 1.08
CA LYS A 258 -17.22 15.09 1.18
C LYS A 258 -17.10 16.55 1.63
N ARG A 259 -16.04 16.88 2.38
CA ARG A 259 -15.75 18.24 2.85
C ARG A 259 -14.83 19.05 1.91
N GLY A 260 -14.32 18.43 0.85
CA GLY A 260 -13.36 19.08 -0.04
C GLY A 260 -12.01 19.36 0.62
N THR A 261 -11.64 18.61 1.66
CA THR A 261 -10.38 18.78 2.40
C THR A 261 -9.45 17.58 2.32
N LEU A 262 -9.81 16.58 1.50
CA LEU A 262 -8.89 15.49 1.15
C LEU A 262 -7.73 16.06 0.34
N LEU A 263 -6.57 16.19 0.99
CA LEU A 263 -5.38 16.75 0.36
C LEU A 263 -4.85 15.83 -0.75
N PRO A 264 -4.32 16.42 -1.84
CA PRO A 264 -3.72 15.65 -2.91
C PRO A 264 -2.43 14.96 -2.44
N THR A 265 -2.12 13.81 -3.03
CA THR A 265 -0.78 13.23 -2.93
C THR A 265 0.20 14.12 -3.68
N LEU A 266 1.22 14.59 -2.97
CA LEU A 266 2.24 15.43 -3.54
C LEU A 266 3.29 14.56 -4.22
N TYR A 267 3.78 14.96 -5.39
CA TYR A 267 4.85 14.23 -6.07
C TYR A 267 5.93 15.12 -6.66
N SER A 268 7.10 14.55 -6.93
CA SER A 268 8.19 15.20 -7.66
C SER A 268 8.89 14.20 -8.56
N ILE A 269 9.27 14.62 -9.77
CA ILE A 269 9.95 13.78 -10.75
C ILE A 269 11.47 13.88 -10.57
N ASP A 270 12.14 12.73 -10.50
CA ASP A 270 13.60 12.59 -10.39
C ASP A 270 14.13 11.69 -11.52
N GLY A 271 14.14 12.24 -12.73
CA GLY A 271 14.47 11.50 -13.95
C GLY A 271 13.41 10.44 -14.26
N GLY A 272 13.79 9.15 -14.19
CA GLY A 272 12.87 8.04 -14.41
C GLY A 272 12.04 7.62 -13.18
N LEU A 273 12.25 8.28 -12.04
CA LEU A 273 11.55 8.00 -10.79
C LEU A 273 10.60 9.13 -10.40
N VAL A 274 9.59 8.80 -9.60
CA VAL A 274 8.66 9.73 -8.99
C VAL A 274 8.66 9.48 -7.48
N ARG A 275 8.89 10.53 -6.70
CA ARG A 275 8.77 10.52 -5.24
C ARG A 275 7.36 10.98 -4.88
N LEU A 276 6.71 10.25 -4.00
CA LEU A 276 5.33 10.45 -3.55
C LEU A 276 5.33 10.81 -2.06
N GLN A 277 4.53 11.80 -1.69
CA GLN A 277 4.16 12.08 -0.32
C GLN A 277 2.65 12.08 -0.20
N ILE A 278 2.12 10.96 0.27
CA ILE A 278 0.72 10.77 0.59
C ILE A 278 0.41 11.64 1.81
N GLN A 279 -0.66 12.44 1.76
CA GLN A 279 -1.01 13.35 2.86
C GLN A 279 -1.93 12.64 3.85
N TYR A 280 -2.99 12.01 3.34
CA TYR A 280 -3.86 11.11 4.08
C TYR A 280 -3.71 9.71 3.49
N LEU A 281 -3.38 8.73 4.34
CA LEU A 281 -3.24 7.35 3.88
C LEU A 281 -4.54 6.87 3.23
N TYR A 282 -4.38 6.24 2.07
CA TYR A 282 -5.47 5.66 1.33
C TYR A 282 -6.17 4.56 2.13
N PRO A 283 -7.41 4.21 1.76
CA PRO A 283 -8.03 2.99 2.26
C PRO A 283 -7.16 1.76 2.01
N PRO A 284 -7.23 0.71 2.87
CA PRO A 284 -6.26 -0.39 2.88
C PRO A 284 -6.01 -1.07 1.53
N ASN A 285 -7.04 -1.36 0.75
CA ASN A 285 -6.88 -2.01 -0.56
C ASN A 285 -6.12 -1.13 -1.56
N ILE A 286 -6.45 0.17 -1.60
CA ILE A 286 -5.78 1.15 -2.46
C ILE A 286 -4.35 1.37 -2.00
N LEU A 287 -4.12 1.48 -0.68
CA LEU A 287 -2.77 1.63 -0.14
C LEU A 287 -1.91 0.40 -0.47
N ASN A 288 -2.43 -0.81 -0.30
CA ASN A 288 -1.69 -2.03 -0.64
C ASN A 288 -1.34 -2.09 -2.13
N PHE A 289 -2.25 -1.69 -3.02
CA PHE A 289 -1.94 -1.56 -4.45
C PHE A 289 -0.85 -0.51 -4.75
N VAL A 290 -0.89 0.65 -4.09
CA VAL A 290 0.17 1.65 -4.22
C VAL A 290 1.49 1.11 -3.69
N LYS A 291 1.50 0.43 -2.54
CA LYS A 291 2.67 -0.22 -1.95
C LYS A 291 3.23 -1.32 -2.83
N LEU A 292 2.38 -2.09 -3.50
CA LEU A 292 2.79 -3.12 -4.47
C LEU A 292 3.68 -2.52 -5.55
N TYR A 293 3.33 -1.36 -6.09
CA TYR A 293 4.05 -0.72 -7.19
C TYR A 293 5.01 0.40 -6.78
N THR A 294 5.32 0.53 -5.49
CA THR A 294 6.23 1.56 -4.96
C THR A 294 7.19 0.97 -3.93
N TRP A 295 8.34 1.61 -3.74
CA TRP A 295 9.25 1.36 -2.63
C TRP A 295 9.01 2.38 -1.51
N PRO A 296 9.27 2.05 -0.24
CA PRO A 296 9.52 3.08 0.77
C PRO A 296 10.60 4.05 0.28
N GLU A 297 10.45 5.35 0.53
CA GLU A 297 11.47 6.32 0.12
C GLU A 297 12.80 6.09 0.85
N SER A 298 12.73 5.71 2.13
CA SER A 298 13.86 5.23 2.90
C SER A 298 13.66 3.76 3.22
N MET A 299 14.59 2.92 2.82
CA MET A 299 14.56 1.50 3.18
C MET A 299 15.03 1.24 4.62
N LYS A 300 15.35 2.30 5.40
CA LYS A 300 15.68 2.18 6.82
C LYS A 300 14.43 2.20 7.71
N GLU A 301 13.31 2.68 7.20
CA GLU A 301 12.05 2.78 7.93
C GLU A 301 10.91 2.55 6.93
N ILE A 302 10.13 1.49 7.16
CA ILE A 302 9.01 1.14 6.30
C ILE A 302 7.87 2.15 6.50
N ASN A 303 7.92 3.22 5.71
CA ASN A 303 6.99 4.34 5.79
C ASN A 303 5.95 4.28 4.66
N ASP A 304 4.67 4.31 5.01
CA ASP A 304 3.58 4.31 4.05
C ASP A 304 3.37 5.68 3.36
N PHE A 305 3.77 6.78 4.00
CA PHE A 305 3.52 8.14 3.49
C PHE A 305 4.48 8.57 2.39
N ASN A 306 5.76 8.23 2.51
CA ASN A 306 6.81 8.65 1.59
C ASN A 306 7.29 7.45 0.77
N ARG A 307 7.00 7.45 -0.53
CA ARG A 307 7.25 6.30 -1.41
C ARG A 307 7.85 6.72 -2.74
N ILE A 308 8.53 5.80 -3.43
CA ILE A 308 9.16 6.03 -4.73
C ILE A 308 8.64 5.01 -5.73
N THR A 309 8.42 5.42 -6.97
CA THR A 309 8.04 4.50 -8.07
C THR A 309 8.65 4.95 -9.38
N LYS A 310 8.52 4.14 -10.44
CA LYS A 310 8.92 4.52 -11.80
C LYS A 310 7.88 5.46 -12.41
N LEU A 311 8.32 6.37 -13.29
CA LEU A 311 7.45 7.39 -13.89
C LEU A 311 6.29 6.80 -14.72
N ASP A 312 6.57 5.79 -15.53
CA ASP A 312 5.57 5.09 -16.33
C ASP A 312 4.53 4.37 -15.47
N VAL A 313 4.97 3.69 -14.41
CA VAL A 313 4.09 3.04 -13.42
C VAL A 313 3.27 4.07 -12.64
N PHE A 314 3.87 5.20 -12.24
CA PHE A 314 3.18 6.30 -11.57
C PHE A 314 2.01 6.83 -12.40
N GLN A 315 2.22 7.06 -13.69
CA GLN A 315 1.17 7.55 -14.59
C GLN A 315 -0.05 6.63 -14.59
N ILE A 316 0.16 5.31 -14.55
CA ILE A 316 -0.94 4.35 -14.47
C ILE A 316 -1.61 4.36 -13.09
N ILE A 317 -0.83 4.46 -12.00
CA ILE A 317 -1.39 4.62 -10.65
C ILE A 317 -2.29 5.86 -10.58
N GLN A 318 -1.80 6.99 -11.10
CA GLN A 318 -2.56 8.25 -11.15
C GLN A 318 -3.86 8.08 -11.94
N GLN A 319 -3.80 7.52 -13.16
CA GLN A 319 -4.97 7.26 -13.99
C GLN A 319 -5.99 6.33 -13.33
N THR A 320 -5.53 5.39 -12.49
CA THR A 320 -6.40 4.44 -11.77
C THR A 320 -7.08 5.10 -10.56
N LEU A 321 -6.37 5.99 -9.85
CA LEU A 321 -6.86 6.54 -8.58
C LEU A 321 -7.61 7.87 -8.72
N GLU A 322 -7.37 8.65 -9.78
CA GLU A 322 -8.09 9.91 -10.04
C GLU A 322 -9.61 9.72 -10.20
N PRO A 323 -10.11 8.72 -10.97
CA PRO A 323 -11.55 8.43 -11.05
C PRO A 323 -12.18 8.05 -9.70
N LEU A 324 -11.38 7.57 -8.75
CA LEU A 324 -11.84 7.22 -7.40
C LEU A 324 -11.94 8.46 -6.48
N GLY A 325 -11.50 9.62 -6.95
CA GLY A 325 -11.54 10.89 -6.24
C GLY A 325 -10.24 11.25 -5.50
N PHE A 326 -9.14 10.54 -5.75
CA PHE A 326 -7.82 10.91 -5.24
C PHE A 326 -7.13 11.87 -6.19
N GLN A 327 -6.52 12.92 -5.65
CA GLN A 327 -5.84 13.94 -6.46
C GLN A 327 -4.33 13.83 -6.31
N PHE A 328 -3.61 14.20 -7.37
CA PHE A 328 -2.15 14.26 -7.40
C PHE A 328 -1.71 15.66 -7.78
N LYS A 329 -0.66 16.16 -7.12
CA LYS A 329 -0.13 17.50 -7.36
C LYS A 329 1.39 17.49 -7.38
N GLU A 330 1.97 17.96 -8.47
CA GLU A 330 3.42 18.13 -8.56
C GLU A 330 3.88 19.24 -7.62
N ARG A 331 4.97 19.00 -6.89
CA ARG A 331 5.66 20.04 -6.13
C ARG A 331 6.38 20.95 -7.11
N LYS A 332 6.10 22.24 -7.01
CA LYS A 332 6.84 23.27 -7.75
C LYS A 332 8.24 23.43 -7.19
#